data_AF-A0A1M6AZC4-F1
#
_entry.id   AF-A0A1M6AZC4-F1
#
_cell.length_a   1.000
_cell.length_b   1.000
_cell.length_c   1.000
_cell.angle_alpha   90.00
_cell.angle_beta   90.00
_cell.angle_gamma   90.00
#
_symmetry.space_group_name_H-M   'P 1'
#
loop_
_entity.id
_entity.type
_entity.pdbx_description
1 polymer ?
#
loop_
_entity_poly.entity_id
_entity_poly.type
_entity_poly.pdbx_seq_one_letter_code
_entity_poly.pdbx_strand_id
1 'polypeptide(L)'
;MIPKIVHYCWFGKGQKNEKIKYCMSSWQEHLKDYTFIEWNEENFDVNSNKYCGEAYNAKKWAFVSDYVRLYALYNYGGIYLDTDVEITNNIDEFLMNKAFIGYHSDNSIPSALMASEKHNEVIKNLLSYYDNKSFIFENGIFDETTNIDIITKMIVDKYKPNLDNSKLNIEGMIVYPKEYFTLRDSNIKNFAIHHFNASWMSKEQAMNQVYSFKNNYELTIKWINYLLDEKLLLEKLGVYKNIAIYGNGYLGRLFKKQAYKENIDIKLIIDGAFNGDNYDGIRVIKPQNITTEKIDLIVVTPTYHFEEIKAKLNKLTNAKIISLEEIF
;
A
#
# COMPACT_ATOMS: atom_id res chain seq x y z
N MET A 1 -5.28 -20.30 23.40
CA MET A 1 -4.41 -21.07 22.48
C MET A 1 -5.00 -20.99 21.09
N ILE A 2 -4.17 -20.82 20.07
CA ILE A 2 -4.59 -20.69 18.67
C ILE A 2 -5.04 -22.07 18.14
N PRO A 3 -6.28 -22.20 17.62
CA PRO A 3 -6.75 -23.42 16.98
C PRO A 3 -5.93 -23.81 15.73
N LYS A 4 -5.79 -25.11 15.45
CA LYS A 4 -5.17 -25.61 14.21
C LYS A 4 -6.13 -25.54 13.02
N ILE A 5 -6.53 -24.32 12.67
CA ILE A 5 -7.42 -24.02 11.54
C ILE A 5 -6.69 -23.03 10.64
N VAL A 6 -6.57 -23.35 9.36
CA VAL A 6 -6.06 -22.45 8.32
C VAL A 6 -7.24 -21.88 7.54
N HIS A 7 -7.37 -20.57 7.55
CA HIS A 7 -8.33 -19.79 6.77
C HIS A 7 -7.64 -19.16 5.57
N TYR A 8 -8.29 -19.18 4.42
CA TYR A 8 -7.86 -18.44 3.23
C TYR A 8 -9.07 -18.05 2.39
N CYS A 9 -8.95 -17.03 1.55
CA CYS A 9 -10.06 -16.54 0.73
C CYS A 9 -9.86 -16.91 -0.74
N TRP A 10 -10.95 -17.27 -1.44
CA TRP A 10 -10.96 -17.49 -2.87
C TRP A 10 -12.29 -17.09 -3.51
N PHE A 11 -12.56 -15.78 -3.57
CA PHE A 11 -13.76 -15.20 -4.17
C PHE A 11 -13.63 -15.01 -5.69
N GLY A 12 -14.75 -14.94 -6.39
CA GLY A 12 -14.83 -14.67 -7.82
C GLY A 12 -14.64 -15.91 -8.72
N LYS A 13 -14.48 -17.09 -8.13
CA LYS A 13 -14.39 -18.40 -8.83
C LYS A 13 -13.30 -18.47 -9.92
N GLY A 14 -12.26 -17.65 -9.80
CA GLY A 14 -11.11 -17.67 -10.70
C GLY A 14 -10.31 -18.97 -10.59
N GLN A 15 -9.51 -19.29 -11.62
CA GLN A 15 -8.57 -20.40 -11.55
C GLN A 15 -7.35 -20.02 -10.70
N LYS A 16 -6.97 -20.89 -9.76
CA LYS A 16 -5.72 -20.74 -9.00
C LYS A 16 -4.53 -21.00 -9.92
N ASN A 17 -3.60 -20.05 -9.99
CA ASN A 17 -2.40 -20.19 -10.81
C ASN A 17 -1.36 -21.14 -10.16
N GLU A 18 -0.32 -21.52 -10.92
CA GLU A 18 0.71 -22.47 -10.45
C GLU A 18 1.44 -21.99 -9.19
N LYS A 19 1.65 -20.68 -9.04
CA LYS A 19 2.29 -20.11 -7.85
C LYS A 19 1.43 -20.30 -6.60
N ILE A 20 0.12 -20.08 -6.72
CA ILE A 20 -0.84 -20.32 -5.64
C ILE A 20 -0.89 -21.81 -5.29
N LYS A 21 -0.98 -22.70 -6.30
CA LYS A 21 -0.99 -24.14 -6.08
C LYS A 21 0.28 -24.61 -5.35
N TYR A 22 1.43 -24.08 -5.73
CA TYR A 22 2.70 -24.33 -5.06
C TYR A 22 2.66 -23.91 -3.59
N CYS A 23 2.18 -22.70 -3.29
CA CYS A 23 2.03 -22.22 -1.92
C CYS A 23 1.08 -23.15 -1.12
N MET A 24 -0.08 -23.48 -1.67
CA MET A 24 -1.04 -24.38 -1.01
C MET A 24 -0.47 -25.79 -0.78
N SER A 25 0.36 -26.32 -1.68
CA SER A 25 1.02 -27.61 -1.46
C SER A 25 1.99 -27.58 -0.27
N SER A 26 2.70 -26.45 -0.07
CA SER A 26 3.58 -26.28 1.09
C SER A 26 2.79 -26.30 2.41
N TRP A 27 1.55 -25.80 2.41
CA TRP A 27 0.69 -25.87 3.59
C TRP A 27 0.35 -27.30 3.94
N GLN A 28 -0.02 -28.12 2.94
CA GLN A 28 -0.32 -29.53 3.15
C GLN A 28 0.92 -30.32 3.62
N GLU A 29 2.12 -29.91 3.21
CA GLU A 29 3.37 -30.53 3.64
C GLU A 29 3.67 -30.26 5.12
N HIS A 30 3.52 -29.01 5.57
CA HIS A 30 3.98 -28.57 6.89
C HIS A 30 2.88 -28.51 7.97
N LEU A 31 1.60 -28.45 7.57
CA LEU A 31 0.43 -28.24 8.43
C LEU A 31 -0.56 -29.43 8.32
N LYS A 32 -0.04 -30.66 8.35
CA LYS A 32 -0.80 -31.89 8.04
C LYS A 32 -2.02 -32.15 8.92
N ASP A 33 -2.01 -31.70 10.17
CA ASP A 33 -3.09 -31.90 11.14
C ASP A 33 -4.01 -30.67 11.29
N TYR A 34 -3.88 -29.69 10.38
CA TYR A 34 -4.70 -28.49 10.37
C TYR A 34 -5.96 -28.71 9.52
N THR A 35 -7.06 -28.09 9.95
CA THR A 35 -8.27 -27.98 9.14
C THR A 35 -8.17 -26.78 8.22
N PHE A 36 -8.47 -26.96 6.94
CA PHE A 36 -8.43 -25.87 5.95
C PHE A 36 -9.84 -25.38 5.62
N ILE A 37 -10.08 -24.08 5.73
CA ILE A 37 -11.34 -23.42 5.38
C ILE A 37 -11.06 -22.41 4.27
N GLU A 38 -11.55 -22.73 3.07
CA GLU A 38 -11.62 -21.77 1.97
C GLU A 38 -12.88 -20.92 2.13
N TRP A 39 -12.73 -19.63 2.38
CA TRP A 39 -13.84 -18.68 2.36
C TRP A 39 -14.14 -18.25 0.93
N ASN A 40 -15.39 -18.46 0.49
CA ASN A 40 -15.88 -18.14 -0.84
C ASN A 40 -17.40 -17.83 -0.79
N GLU A 41 -18.04 -17.67 -1.95
CA GLU A 41 -19.47 -17.35 -2.03
C GLU A 41 -20.42 -18.40 -1.44
N GLU A 42 -19.96 -19.65 -1.26
CA GLU A 42 -20.80 -20.75 -0.79
C GLU A 42 -20.90 -20.79 0.74
N ASN A 43 -19.95 -20.19 1.45
CA ASN A 43 -19.87 -20.25 2.91
C ASN A 43 -19.68 -18.91 3.61
N PHE A 44 -19.62 -17.80 2.86
CA PHE A 44 -19.52 -16.45 3.42
C PHE A 44 -20.54 -15.50 2.80
N ASP A 45 -21.33 -14.83 3.64
CA ASP A 45 -22.22 -13.76 3.19
C ASP A 45 -21.41 -12.46 3.01
N VAL A 46 -21.08 -12.16 1.75
CA VAL A 46 -20.34 -10.93 1.37
C VAL A 46 -21.11 -9.65 1.70
N ASN A 47 -22.44 -9.71 1.87
CA ASN A 47 -23.27 -8.55 2.23
C ASN A 47 -23.41 -8.36 3.75
N SER A 48 -22.80 -9.22 4.56
CA SER A 48 -22.77 -9.08 6.03
C SER A 48 -22.06 -7.81 6.51
N ASN A 49 -21.26 -7.18 5.63
CA ASN A 49 -20.58 -5.92 5.90
C ASN A 49 -20.60 -5.02 4.65
N LYS A 50 -20.83 -3.72 4.84
CA LYS A 50 -20.95 -2.74 3.75
C LYS A 50 -19.69 -2.66 2.88
N TYR A 51 -18.51 -2.50 3.50
CA TYR A 51 -17.23 -2.45 2.79
C TYR A 51 -17.00 -3.72 1.99
N CYS A 52 -17.24 -4.88 2.60
CA CYS A 52 -17.10 -6.19 1.98
C CYS A 52 -18.01 -6.34 0.74
N GLY A 53 -19.30 -6.01 0.87
CA GLY A 53 -20.26 -6.10 -0.22
C GLY A 53 -19.96 -5.13 -1.36
N GLU A 54 -19.55 -3.90 -1.05
CA GLU A 54 -19.12 -2.91 -2.05
C GLU A 54 -17.88 -3.39 -2.81
N ALA A 55 -16.87 -3.89 -2.12
CA ALA A 55 -15.67 -4.46 -2.74
C ALA A 55 -16.00 -5.68 -3.62
N TYR A 56 -16.88 -6.56 -3.14
CA TYR A 56 -17.33 -7.71 -3.90
C TYR A 56 -18.04 -7.30 -5.21
N ASN A 57 -18.98 -6.36 -5.14
CA ASN A 57 -19.69 -5.84 -6.31
C ASN A 57 -18.75 -5.16 -7.31
N ALA A 58 -17.71 -4.49 -6.82
CA ALA A 58 -16.65 -3.90 -7.63
C ALA A 58 -15.65 -4.92 -8.20
N LYS A 59 -15.80 -6.22 -7.90
CA LYS A 59 -14.88 -7.31 -8.27
C LYS A 59 -13.47 -7.15 -7.71
N LYS A 60 -13.36 -6.53 -6.54
CA LYS A 60 -12.12 -6.20 -5.84
C LYS A 60 -11.84 -7.24 -4.74
N TRP A 61 -11.55 -8.47 -5.17
CA TRP A 61 -11.48 -9.66 -4.30
C TRP A 61 -10.45 -9.56 -3.17
N ALA A 62 -9.31 -8.91 -3.40
CA ALA A 62 -8.30 -8.67 -2.36
C ALA A 62 -8.85 -7.83 -1.19
N PHE A 63 -9.75 -6.88 -1.48
CA PHE A 63 -10.38 -6.04 -0.46
C PHE A 63 -11.54 -6.77 0.23
N VAL A 64 -12.17 -7.74 -0.42
CA VAL A 64 -13.11 -8.67 0.25
C VAL A 64 -12.37 -9.47 1.32
N SER A 65 -11.19 -10.01 1.01
CA SER A 65 -10.40 -10.80 1.97
C SER A 65 -9.85 -9.98 3.14
N ASP A 66 -9.69 -8.66 2.99
CA ASP A 66 -9.28 -7.77 4.09
C ASP A 66 -10.27 -7.76 5.26
N TYR A 67 -11.57 -7.83 4.97
CA TYR A 67 -12.59 -7.99 6.00
C TYR A 67 -12.68 -9.44 6.48
N VAL A 68 -12.79 -10.39 5.55
CA VAL A 68 -13.06 -11.81 5.85
C VAL A 68 -11.94 -12.43 6.71
N ARG A 69 -10.67 -12.03 6.52
CA ARG A 69 -9.55 -12.53 7.33
C ARG A 69 -9.72 -12.22 8.82
N LEU A 70 -10.10 -10.97 9.13
CA LEU A 70 -10.29 -10.52 10.50
C LEU A 70 -11.56 -11.12 11.10
N TYR A 71 -12.63 -11.24 10.29
CA TYR A 71 -13.85 -11.94 10.67
C TYR A 71 -13.56 -13.40 11.05
N ALA A 72 -12.80 -14.13 10.21
CA ALA A 72 -12.46 -15.52 10.44
C ALA A 72 -11.65 -15.69 11.73
N LEU A 73 -10.57 -14.92 11.88
CA LEU A 73 -9.72 -14.96 13.08
C LEU A 73 -10.49 -14.59 14.35
N TYR A 74 -11.36 -13.58 14.31
CA TYR A 74 -12.12 -13.18 15.49
C TYR A 74 -13.13 -14.25 15.93
N ASN A 75 -13.88 -14.84 14.98
CA ASN A 75 -14.98 -15.76 15.29
C ASN A 75 -14.56 -17.22 15.47
N TYR A 76 -13.46 -17.63 14.83
CA TYR A 76 -13.00 -19.02 14.82
C TYR A 76 -11.61 -19.19 15.46
N GLY A 77 -10.84 -18.11 15.58
CA GLY A 77 -9.40 -18.21 15.85
C GLY A 77 -8.66 -18.76 14.63
N GLY A 78 -7.48 -19.32 14.85
CA GLY A 78 -6.72 -20.03 13.83
C GLY A 78 -5.63 -19.18 13.21
N ILE A 79 -5.22 -19.57 12.01
CA ILE A 79 -4.24 -18.89 11.17
C ILE A 79 -4.92 -18.53 9.86
N TYR A 80 -4.80 -17.27 9.45
CA TYR A 80 -5.15 -16.83 8.12
C TYR A 80 -3.89 -16.78 7.24
N LEU A 81 -4.02 -17.26 6.00
CA LEU A 81 -2.98 -17.21 4.97
C LEU A 81 -3.51 -16.59 3.68
N ASP A 82 -2.79 -15.61 3.15
CA ASP A 82 -2.93 -15.21 1.75
C ASP A 82 -2.43 -16.35 0.84
N THR A 83 -3.08 -16.54 -0.31
CA THR A 83 -2.88 -17.73 -1.16
C THR A 83 -1.51 -17.83 -1.83
N ASP A 84 -0.71 -16.76 -1.75
CA ASP A 84 0.66 -16.67 -2.24
C ASP A 84 1.70 -16.64 -1.10
N VAL A 85 1.31 -17.08 0.09
CA VAL A 85 2.22 -17.37 1.20
C VAL A 85 2.66 -18.83 1.15
N GLU A 86 3.95 -19.08 0.99
CA GLU A 86 4.56 -20.41 1.15
C GLU A 86 4.85 -20.65 2.63
N ILE A 87 4.47 -21.82 3.17
CA ILE A 87 4.88 -22.26 4.50
C ILE A 87 6.15 -23.09 4.32
N THR A 88 7.23 -22.74 5.01
CA THR A 88 8.54 -23.39 4.86
C THR A 88 8.90 -24.32 6.01
N ASN A 89 8.20 -24.18 7.14
CA ASN A 89 8.36 -24.99 8.34
C ASN A 89 7.03 -25.08 9.09
N ASN A 90 6.88 -26.11 9.93
CA ASN A 90 5.75 -26.21 10.83
C ASN A 90 5.73 -25.03 11.84
N ILE A 91 4.54 -24.51 12.11
CA ILE A 91 4.32 -23.28 12.90
C ILE A 91 3.73 -23.53 14.30
N ASP A 92 3.70 -24.78 14.76
CA ASP A 92 3.07 -25.17 16.03
C ASP A 92 3.68 -24.43 17.24
N GLU A 93 4.97 -24.10 17.17
CA GLU A 93 5.68 -23.38 18.24
C GLU A 93 5.08 -21.99 18.52
N PHE A 94 4.31 -21.43 17.58
CA PHE A 94 3.67 -20.12 17.73
C PHE A 94 2.24 -20.20 18.28
N LEU A 95 1.63 -21.39 18.37
CA LEU A 95 0.21 -21.55 18.74
C LEU A 95 -0.09 -21.21 20.21
N MET A 96 0.94 -21.17 21.06
CA MET A 96 0.83 -20.80 22.47
C MET A 96 0.67 -19.29 22.68
N ASN A 97 0.92 -18.48 21.65
CA ASN A 97 0.63 -17.05 21.69
C ASN A 97 -0.89 -16.80 21.70
N LYS A 98 -1.34 -15.63 22.19
CA LYS A 98 -2.74 -15.22 22.03
C LYS A 98 -3.04 -14.80 20.59
N ALA A 99 -2.07 -14.19 19.95
CA ALA A 99 -2.05 -13.89 18.52
C ALA A 99 -0.61 -13.71 18.06
N PHE A 100 -0.34 -13.90 16.76
CA PHE A 100 0.95 -13.55 16.18
C PHE A 100 0.82 -13.10 14.72
N ILE A 101 1.81 -12.32 14.30
CA ILE A 101 1.94 -11.73 12.97
C ILE A 101 3.42 -11.47 12.67
N GLY A 102 3.78 -11.25 11.40
CA GLY A 102 5.13 -10.84 11.00
C GLY A 102 5.19 -9.38 10.58
N TYR A 103 6.37 -8.77 10.51
CA TYR A 103 6.54 -7.50 9.79
C TYR A 103 6.48 -7.69 8.27
N HIS A 104 6.10 -6.63 7.56
CA HIS A 104 6.13 -6.55 6.11
C HIS A 104 7.45 -5.95 5.65
N SER A 105 7.79 -4.83 6.29
CA SER A 105 9.03 -4.10 6.19
C SER A 105 9.37 -3.57 7.60
N ASP A 106 10.50 -2.89 7.75
CA ASP A 106 10.98 -2.48 9.08
C ASP A 106 9.98 -1.62 9.86
N ASN A 107 9.11 -0.89 9.14
CA ASN A 107 8.18 0.08 9.71
C ASN A 107 6.70 -0.25 9.42
N SER A 108 6.37 -1.47 8.99
CA SER A 108 4.97 -1.82 8.66
C SER A 108 4.61 -3.28 8.97
N ILE A 109 3.35 -3.51 9.27
CA ILE A 109 2.80 -4.82 9.67
C ILE A 109 1.76 -5.25 8.61
N PRO A 110 1.97 -6.36 7.87
CA PRO A 110 1.03 -6.90 6.89
C PRO A 110 0.04 -7.84 7.56
N SER A 111 -0.87 -8.40 6.75
CA SER A 111 -1.81 -9.44 7.18
C SER A 111 -1.75 -10.70 6.31
N ALA A 112 -0.66 -10.92 5.57
CA ALA A 112 -0.52 -12.08 4.70
C ALA A 112 -0.49 -13.40 5.47
N LEU A 113 0.13 -13.38 6.66
CA LEU A 113 0.00 -14.43 7.67
C LEU A 113 -0.38 -13.76 8.99
N MET A 114 -1.52 -14.14 9.55
CA MET A 114 -1.99 -13.69 10.85
C MET A 114 -2.54 -14.87 11.62
N ALA A 115 -2.41 -14.89 12.93
CA ALA A 115 -3.00 -15.92 13.74
C ALA A 115 -3.52 -15.37 15.06
N SER A 116 -4.60 -15.94 15.57
CA SER A 116 -5.15 -15.56 16.88
C SER A 116 -5.96 -16.68 17.52
N GLU A 117 -6.08 -16.61 18.84
CA GLU A 117 -7.17 -17.28 19.50
C GLU A 117 -8.50 -16.61 19.13
N LYS A 118 -9.58 -17.37 19.30
CA LYS A 118 -10.93 -16.85 19.11
C LYS A 118 -11.18 -15.69 20.08
N HIS A 119 -11.87 -14.65 19.60
CA HIS A 119 -12.19 -13.43 20.34
C HIS A 119 -10.99 -12.61 20.84
N ASN A 120 -9.85 -12.68 20.16
CA ASN A 120 -8.69 -11.85 20.49
C ASN A 120 -9.01 -10.34 20.37
N GLU A 121 -8.66 -9.55 21.38
CA GLU A 121 -8.98 -8.11 21.45
C GLU A 121 -8.27 -7.28 20.38
N VAL A 122 -7.03 -7.61 20.00
CA VAL A 122 -6.33 -6.89 18.93
C VAL A 122 -7.03 -7.13 17.60
N ILE A 123 -7.41 -8.37 17.29
CA ILE A 123 -8.17 -8.69 16.08
C ILE A 123 -9.54 -8.02 16.09
N LYS A 124 -10.23 -7.97 17.23
CA LYS A 124 -11.49 -7.22 17.40
C LYS A 124 -11.34 -5.75 17.05
N ASN A 125 -10.26 -5.13 17.55
CA ASN A 125 -9.97 -3.73 17.30
C ASN A 125 -9.67 -3.48 15.81
N LEU A 126 -8.97 -4.38 15.14
CA LEU A 126 -8.74 -4.27 13.69
C LEU A 126 -10.05 -4.47 12.91
N LEU A 127 -10.88 -5.44 13.32
CA LEU A 127 -12.17 -5.72 12.67
C LEU A 127 -13.14 -4.54 12.76
N SER A 128 -13.16 -3.82 13.90
CA SER A 128 -14.08 -2.69 14.10
C SER A 128 -13.80 -1.49 13.19
N TYR A 129 -12.63 -1.43 12.52
CA TYR A 129 -12.39 -0.49 11.43
C TYR A 129 -13.47 -0.55 10.36
N TYR A 130 -13.99 -1.76 10.10
CA TYR A 130 -14.94 -2.02 9.02
C TYR A 130 -16.40 -1.83 9.43
N ASP A 131 -16.71 -1.53 10.70
CA ASP A 131 -18.10 -1.43 11.20
C ASP A 131 -18.90 -0.34 10.46
N ASN A 132 -18.24 0.79 10.15
CA ASN A 132 -18.85 1.93 9.45
C ASN A 132 -18.09 2.32 8.17
N LYS A 133 -17.22 1.44 7.67
CA LYS A 133 -16.40 1.73 6.49
C LYS A 133 -17.19 1.51 5.21
N SER A 134 -17.06 2.45 4.27
CA SER A 134 -17.42 2.26 2.87
C SER A 134 -16.16 1.97 2.06
N PHE A 135 -16.24 1.04 1.11
CA PHE A 135 -15.21 0.83 0.10
C PHE A 135 -15.33 1.86 -1.04
N ILE A 136 -16.50 2.49 -1.21
CA ILE A 136 -16.71 3.53 -2.22
C ILE A 136 -16.80 4.89 -1.51
N PHE A 137 -15.95 5.84 -1.89
CA PHE A 137 -16.03 7.22 -1.44
C PHE A 137 -17.29 7.92 -1.99
N GLU A 138 -17.70 9.03 -1.37
CA GLU A 138 -18.89 9.81 -1.81
C GLU A 138 -18.82 10.26 -3.28
N ASN A 139 -17.60 10.44 -3.82
CA ASN A 139 -17.37 10.81 -5.22
C ASN A 139 -17.37 9.60 -6.19
N GLY A 140 -17.69 8.40 -5.71
CA GLY A 140 -17.74 7.17 -6.50
C GLY A 140 -16.38 6.49 -6.73
N ILE A 141 -15.28 7.03 -6.20
CA ILE A 141 -13.94 6.44 -6.30
C ILE A 141 -13.80 5.31 -5.26
N PHE A 142 -13.13 4.23 -5.63
CA PHE A 142 -12.82 3.14 -4.69
C PHE A 142 -11.74 3.57 -3.69
N ASP A 143 -11.96 3.22 -2.43
CA ASP A 143 -10.97 3.32 -1.37
C ASP A 143 -10.06 2.08 -1.42
N GLU A 144 -9.02 2.18 -2.23
CA GLU A 144 -8.02 1.13 -2.38
C GLU A 144 -6.87 1.25 -1.36
N THR A 145 -7.12 1.89 -0.21
CA THR A 145 -6.15 1.90 0.91
C THR A 145 -5.83 0.47 1.32
N THR A 146 -4.53 0.13 1.39
CA THR A 146 -4.11 -1.25 1.63
C THR A 146 -4.34 -1.67 3.08
N ASN A 147 -4.52 -2.98 3.30
CA ASN A 147 -4.58 -3.53 4.65
C ASN A 147 -3.30 -3.26 5.47
N ILE A 148 -2.12 -3.19 4.83
CA ILE A 148 -0.85 -2.86 5.47
C ILE A 148 -0.94 -1.45 6.06
N ASP A 149 -1.42 -0.48 5.28
CA ASP A 149 -1.58 0.91 5.71
C ASP A 149 -2.61 1.00 6.85
N ILE A 150 -3.75 0.32 6.72
CA ILE A 150 -4.82 0.31 7.73
C ILE A 150 -4.31 -0.30 9.04
N ILE A 151 -3.80 -1.53 9.01
CA ILE A 151 -3.35 -2.26 10.20
C ILE A 151 -2.19 -1.53 10.87
N THR A 152 -1.20 -1.10 10.09
CA THR A 152 -0.04 -0.35 10.63
C THR A 152 -0.52 0.93 11.30
N LYS A 153 -1.38 1.71 10.63
CA LYS A 153 -1.93 2.94 11.19
C LYS A 153 -2.69 2.69 12.48
N MET A 154 -3.58 1.70 12.51
CA MET A 154 -4.38 1.39 13.70
C MET A 154 -3.50 0.95 14.88
N ILE A 155 -2.49 0.12 14.62
CA ILE A 155 -1.54 -0.33 15.63
C ILE A 155 -0.72 0.85 16.17
N VAL A 156 -0.16 1.66 15.28
CA VAL A 156 0.62 2.85 15.65
C VAL A 156 -0.23 3.84 16.41
N ASP A 157 -1.44 4.13 15.94
CA ASP A 157 -2.31 5.12 16.55
C ASP A 157 -2.76 4.72 17.95
N LYS A 158 -3.12 3.44 18.15
CA LYS A 158 -3.63 2.94 19.42
C LYS A 158 -2.55 2.59 20.43
N TYR A 159 -1.51 1.88 20.02
CA TYR A 159 -0.53 1.29 20.94
C TYR A 159 0.82 2.02 20.96
N LYS A 160 1.06 2.93 20.00
CA LYS A 160 2.29 3.74 19.89
C LYS A 160 3.60 2.93 19.95
N PRO A 161 3.72 1.73 19.32
CA PRO A 161 4.99 1.00 19.30
C PRO A 161 6.05 1.71 18.46
N ASN A 162 7.31 1.43 18.77
CA ASN A 162 8.42 1.69 17.85
C ASN A 162 8.53 0.50 16.88
N LEU A 163 8.28 0.74 15.59
CA LEU A 163 8.41 -0.29 14.55
C LEU A 163 9.83 -0.22 13.98
N ASP A 164 10.59 -1.31 14.14
CA ASP A 164 12.00 -1.41 13.70
C ASP A 164 12.40 -2.85 13.32
N ASN A 165 11.43 -3.68 12.93
CA ASN A 165 11.57 -5.12 12.69
C ASN A 165 12.00 -5.96 13.92
N SER A 166 12.13 -5.38 15.12
CA SER A 166 12.37 -6.17 16.34
C SER A 166 11.10 -6.85 16.82
N LYS A 167 11.25 -7.96 17.57
CA LYS A 167 10.10 -8.69 18.13
C LYS A 167 9.33 -7.82 19.13
N LEU A 168 8.04 -7.58 18.89
CA LEU A 168 7.17 -6.77 19.74
C LEU A 168 6.03 -7.58 20.37
N ASN A 169 5.50 -7.08 21.47
CA ASN A 169 4.27 -7.57 22.10
C ASN A 169 3.25 -6.43 22.20
N ILE A 170 2.11 -6.59 21.55
CA ILE A 170 0.99 -5.65 21.52
C ILE A 170 -0.21 -6.35 22.17
N GLU A 171 -0.46 -6.06 23.45
CA GLU A 171 -1.56 -6.65 24.23
C GLU A 171 -1.66 -8.19 24.13
N GLY A 172 -0.51 -8.88 24.05
CA GLY A 172 -0.44 -10.33 23.91
C GLY A 172 -0.40 -10.85 22.47
N MET A 173 -0.57 -9.98 21.46
CA MET A 173 -0.21 -10.28 20.07
C MET A 173 1.29 -10.09 19.88
N ILE A 174 1.98 -11.12 19.42
CA ILE A 174 3.42 -11.06 19.16
C ILE A 174 3.67 -10.70 17.69
N VAL A 175 4.38 -9.61 17.44
CA VAL A 175 4.87 -9.23 16.11
C VAL A 175 6.29 -9.74 15.97
N TYR A 176 6.53 -10.65 15.04
CA TYR A 176 7.84 -11.24 14.77
C TYR A 176 8.55 -10.51 13.63
N PRO A 177 9.90 -10.49 13.63
CA PRO A 177 10.68 -9.99 12.50
C PRO A 177 10.21 -10.57 11.16
N LYS A 178 10.25 -9.78 10.09
CA LYS A 178 9.77 -10.16 8.75
C LYS A 178 10.43 -11.44 8.23
N GLU A 179 11.62 -11.78 8.72
CA GLU A 179 12.37 -12.98 8.36
C GLU A 179 11.68 -14.29 8.82
N TYR A 180 10.76 -14.22 9.77
CA TYR A 180 10.01 -15.38 10.24
C TYR A 180 8.87 -15.73 9.28
N PHE A 181 8.11 -14.75 8.79
CA PHE A 181 6.83 -14.99 8.11
C PHE A 181 6.62 -14.29 6.77
N THR A 182 7.57 -13.46 6.33
CA THR A 182 7.41 -12.64 5.13
C THR A 182 8.55 -12.82 4.14
N LEU A 183 9.80 -12.67 4.60
CA LEU A 183 10.99 -12.72 3.76
C LEU A 183 11.93 -13.83 4.22
N ARG A 184 12.72 -14.36 3.29
CA ARG A 184 13.75 -15.33 3.61
C ARG A 184 15.07 -14.63 3.90
N ASP A 185 15.69 -14.99 5.03
CA ASP A 185 17.08 -14.72 5.34
C ASP A 185 17.79 -16.07 5.53
N SER A 186 19.00 -16.23 4.98
CA SER A 186 19.75 -17.50 5.07
C SER A 186 20.20 -17.84 6.50
N ASN A 187 20.27 -16.85 7.39
CA ASN A 187 20.77 -17.00 8.75
C ASN A 187 19.65 -17.16 9.78
N ILE A 188 18.40 -16.94 9.39
CA ILE A 188 17.24 -17.00 10.28
C ILE A 188 16.33 -18.11 9.81
N LYS A 189 15.89 -18.95 10.76
CA LYS A 189 14.87 -19.96 10.46
C LYS A 189 13.58 -19.26 10.06
N ASN A 190 13.19 -19.45 8.81
CA ASN A 190 11.95 -18.92 8.24
C ASN A 190 10.83 -19.95 8.38
N PHE A 191 9.59 -19.50 8.49
CA PHE A 191 8.39 -20.33 8.60
C PHE A 191 7.36 -20.03 7.53
N ALA A 192 7.39 -18.82 6.97
CA ALA A 192 6.59 -18.48 5.81
C ALA A 192 7.29 -17.43 4.93
N ILE A 193 7.04 -17.50 3.62
CA ILE A 193 7.52 -16.55 2.62
C ILE A 193 6.31 -16.00 1.87
N HIS A 194 6.14 -14.68 1.85
CA HIS A 194 5.12 -14.04 1.05
C HIS A 194 5.69 -13.72 -0.34
N HIS A 195 5.12 -14.30 -1.39
CA HIS A 195 5.65 -14.18 -2.75
C HIS A 195 5.24 -12.92 -3.51
N PHE A 196 4.38 -12.06 -2.91
CA PHE A 196 3.93 -10.80 -3.50
C PHE A 196 3.40 -10.98 -4.93
N ASN A 197 2.59 -12.01 -5.15
CA ASN A 197 2.18 -12.44 -6.50
C ASN A 197 1.32 -11.39 -7.22
N ALA A 198 0.69 -10.47 -6.47
CA ALA A 198 -0.19 -9.41 -6.98
C ALA A 198 -1.26 -9.94 -7.95
N SER A 199 -1.77 -11.15 -7.70
CA SER A 199 -2.69 -11.86 -8.61
C SER A 199 -4.05 -11.17 -8.82
N TRP A 200 -4.35 -10.18 -7.99
CA TRP A 200 -5.52 -9.30 -8.12
C TRP A 200 -5.35 -8.20 -9.16
N MET A 201 -4.14 -7.99 -9.70
CA MET A 201 -3.87 -7.02 -10.76
C MET A 201 -3.88 -7.69 -12.14
N SER A 202 -4.42 -6.99 -13.13
CA SER A 202 -4.26 -7.41 -14.52
C SER A 202 -2.81 -7.27 -14.97
N LYS A 203 -2.40 -8.05 -15.98
CA LYS A 203 -1.06 -7.93 -16.59
C LYS A 203 -0.82 -6.51 -17.11
N GLU A 204 -1.85 -5.87 -17.67
CA GLU A 204 -1.78 -4.49 -18.14
C GLU A 204 -1.52 -3.51 -16.98
N GLN A 205 -2.24 -3.65 -15.86
CA GLN A 205 -2.01 -2.83 -14.67
C GLN A 205 -0.60 -3.00 -14.12
N ALA A 206 -0.12 -4.25 -14.02
CA ALA A 206 1.24 -4.54 -13.57
C ALA A 206 2.29 -3.96 -14.53
N MET A 207 2.09 -4.12 -15.85
CA MET A 207 2.99 -3.56 -16.86
C MET A 207 3.00 -2.03 -16.83
N ASN A 208 1.86 -1.37 -16.66
CA ASN A 208 1.77 0.08 -16.54
C ASN A 208 2.56 0.59 -15.32
N GLN A 209 2.52 -0.12 -14.19
CA GLN A 209 3.37 0.21 -13.05
C GLN A 209 4.86 0.07 -13.39
N VAL A 210 5.27 -1.04 -14.02
CA VAL A 210 6.66 -1.25 -14.46
C VAL A 210 7.12 -0.14 -15.42
N TYR A 211 6.29 0.25 -16.38
CA TYR A 211 6.59 1.36 -17.28
C TYR A 211 6.75 2.68 -16.53
N SER A 212 5.87 2.97 -15.56
CA SER A 212 5.97 4.20 -14.77
C SER A 212 7.27 4.25 -13.96
N PHE A 213 7.69 3.11 -13.36
CA PHE A 213 8.97 3.01 -12.65
C PHE A 213 10.16 3.21 -13.59
N LYS A 214 10.14 2.56 -14.75
CA LYS A 214 11.21 2.67 -15.74
C LYS A 214 11.36 4.12 -16.21
N ASN A 215 10.26 4.79 -16.56
CA ASN A 215 10.29 6.19 -16.96
C ASN A 215 10.81 7.09 -15.85
N ASN A 216 10.34 6.93 -14.60
CA ASN A 216 10.84 7.71 -13.46
C ASN A 216 12.34 7.49 -13.24
N TYR A 217 12.83 6.25 -13.39
CA TYR A 217 14.25 5.94 -13.29
C TYR A 217 15.06 6.62 -14.40
N GLU A 218 14.66 6.46 -15.67
CA GLU A 218 15.32 7.09 -16.82
C GLU A 218 15.36 8.61 -16.70
N LEU A 219 14.28 9.23 -16.23
CA LEU A 219 14.22 10.67 -15.98
C LEU A 219 15.12 11.10 -14.84
N THR A 220 15.21 10.30 -13.77
CA THR A 220 16.12 10.59 -12.67
C THR A 220 17.57 10.54 -13.15
N ILE A 221 17.93 9.56 -13.98
CA ILE A 221 19.26 9.47 -14.59
C ILE A 221 19.52 10.66 -15.52
N LYS A 222 18.55 11.03 -16.37
CA LYS A 222 18.66 12.22 -17.23
C LYS A 222 18.87 13.47 -16.39
N TRP A 223 18.06 13.68 -15.36
CA TRP A 223 18.20 14.79 -14.41
C TRP A 223 19.59 14.85 -13.80
N ILE A 224 20.11 13.72 -13.29
CA ILE A 224 21.44 13.63 -12.68
C ILE A 224 22.53 13.98 -13.71
N ASN A 225 22.46 13.43 -14.92
CA ASN A 225 23.45 13.73 -15.96
C ASN A 225 23.45 15.22 -16.33
N TYR A 226 22.28 15.84 -16.48
CA TYR A 226 22.18 17.27 -16.76
C TYR A 226 22.71 18.13 -15.60
N LEU A 227 22.47 17.70 -14.36
CA LEU A 227 23.02 18.38 -13.18
C LEU A 227 24.54 18.27 -13.12
N LEU A 228 25.11 17.10 -13.41
CA LEU A 228 26.55 16.86 -13.42
C LEU A 228 27.27 17.59 -14.57
N ASP A 229 26.60 17.71 -15.72
CA ASP A 229 27.11 18.43 -16.89
C ASP A 229 26.93 19.96 -16.80
N GLU A 230 26.36 20.49 -15.70
CA GLU A 230 25.97 21.90 -15.53
C GLU A 230 25.02 22.41 -16.64
N LYS A 231 24.23 21.51 -17.24
CA LYS A 231 23.28 21.79 -18.33
C LYS A 231 21.84 21.99 -17.85
N LEU A 232 21.56 21.67 -16.59
CA LEU A 232 20.25 21.90 -16.00
C LEU A 232 20.09 23.40 -15.73
N LEU A 233 19.37 24.10 -16.60
CA LEU A 233 19.19 25.55 -16.55
C LEU A 233 17.75 25.88 -16.19
N LEU A 234 17.43 25.90 -14.89
CA LEU A 234 16.12 26.32 -14.42
C LEU A 234 15.92 27.83 -14.54
N GLU A 235 16.98 28.61 -14.76
CA GLU A 235 16.94 30.07 -14.97
C GLU A 235 15.83 30.53 -15.93
N LYS A 236 15.49 29.73 -16.96
CA LYS A 236 14.43 30.03 -17.92
C LYS A 236 13.04 30.13 -17.26
N LEU A 237 12.88 29.51 -16.09
CA LEU A 237 11.68 29.59 -15.28
C LEU A 237 11.63 30.86 -14.44
N GLY A 238 12.74 31.60 -14.28
CA GLY A 238 12.80 32.85 -13.51
C GLY A 238 11.92 33.98 -14.07
N VAL A 239 11.38 33.82 -15.28
CA VAL A 239 10.37 34.74 -15.86
C VAL A 239 9.00 34.60 -15.20
N TYR A 240 8.71 33.48 -14.53
CA TYR A 240 7.45 33.23 -13.84
C TYR A 240 7.59 33.59 -12.36
N LYS A 241 6.59 34.30 -11.81
CA LYS A 241 6.62 34.77 -10.41
C LYS A 241 5.94 33.80 -9.44
N ASN A 242 4.94 33.07 -9.92
CA ASN A 242 4.14 32.14 -9.12
C ASN A 242 4.26 30.74 -9.70
N ILE A 243 5.31 30.01 -9.32
CA ILE A 243 5.56 28.65 -9.80
C ILE A 243 5.01 27.65 -8.78
N ALA A 244 4.28 26.64 -9.27
CA ALA A 244 3.85 25.49 -8.50
C ALA A 244 4.47 24.20 -9.03
N ILE A 245 4.66 23.24 -8.13
CA ILE A 245 5.06 21.87 -8.48
C ILE A 245 3.85 20.96 -8.34
N TYR A 246 3.53 20.17 -9.36
CA TYR A 246 2.58 19.08 -9.25
C TYR A 246 3.32 17.76 -8.96
N GLY A 247 3.03 17.15 -7.81
CA GLY A 247 3.67 15.94 -7.29
C GLY A 247 4.81 16.22 -6.31
N ASN A 248 4.63 15.84 -5.05
CA ASN A 248 5.61 15.92 -3.96
C ASN A 248 6.42 14.61 -3.79
N GLY A 249 6.57 13.85 -4.89
CA GLY A 249 7.42 12.67 -4.95
C GLY A 249 8.91 13.01 -4.99
N TYR A 250 9.76 12.01 -5.19
CA TYR A 250 11.22 12.19 -5.18
C TYR A 250 11.70 13.25 -6.19
N LEU A 251 11.25 13.17 -7.46
CA LEU A 251 11.60 14.13 -8.50
C LEU A 251 11.11 15.55 -8.18
N GLY A 252 9.90 15.73 -7.65
CA GLY A 252 9.42 17.06 -7.24
C GLY A 252 10.23 17.68 -6.12
N ARG A 253 10.67 16.86 -5.15
CA ARG A 253 11.56 17.31 -4.06
C ARG A 253 12.94 17.68 -4.59
N LEU A 254 13.49 16.94 -5.55
CA LEU A 254 14.75 17.27 -6.21
C LEU A 254 14.64 18.56 -7.02
N PHE A 255 13.59 18.69 -7.83
CA PHE A 255 13.30 19.91 -8.60
C PHE A 255 13.24 21.13 -7.69
N LYS A 256 12.49 21.05 -6.59
CA LYS A 256 12.40 22.11 -5.58
C LYS A 256 13.77 22.50 -5.02
N LYS A 257 14.59 21.52 -4.64
CA LYS A 257 15.93 21.77 -4.11
C LYS A 257 16.81 22.49 -5.13
N GLN A 258 16.73 22.13 -6.40
CA GLN A 258 17.48 22.79 -7.46
C GLN A 258 16.95 24.19 -7.75
N ALA A 259 15.63 24.38 -7.81
CA ALA A 259 15.02 25.69 -7.99
C ALA A 259 15.52 26.70 -6.94
N TYR A 260 15.57 26.29 -5.67
CA TYR A 260 16.12 27.14 -4.61
C TYR A 260 17.60 27.46 -4.75
N LYS A 261 18.43 26.53 -5.24
CA LYS A 261 19.84 26.82 -5.54
C LYS A 261 20.00 27.87 -6.64
N GLU A 262 19.06 27.91 -7.57
CA GLU A 262 19.03 28.88 -8.68
C GLU A 262 18.19 30.13 -8.36
N ASN A 263 17.83 30.35 -7.08
CA ASN A 263 17.03 31.50 -6.61
C ASN A 263 15.64 31.60 -7.27
N ILE A 264 15.02 30.45 -7.53
CA ILE A 264 13.66 30.35 -8.08
C ILE A 264 12.71 29.94 -6.96
N ASP A 265 11.79 30.82 -6.62
CA ASP A 265 10.82 30.59 -5.55
C ASP A 265 9.66 29.70 -6.01
N ILE A 266 9.42 28.64 -5.25
CA ILE A 266 8.27 27.75 -5.41
C ILE A 266 7.18 28.20 -4.43
N LYS A 267 6.04 28.64 -4.98
CA LYS A 267 4.93 29.20 -4.20
C LYS A 267 4.13 28.14 -3.45
N LEU A 268 3.83 27.03 -4.12
CA LEU A 268 3.06 25.93 -3.53
C LEU A 268 3.36 24.60 -4.23
N ILE A 269 2.97 23.52 -3.57
CA ILE A 269 2.99 22.17 -4.12
C ILE A 269 1.54 21.69 -4.25
N ILE A 270 1.22 21.03 -5.36
CA ILE A 270 -0.07 20.40 -5.62
C ILE A 270 0.14 18.89 -5.51
N ASP A 271 -0.47 18.24 -4.52
CA ASP A 271 -0.35 16.80 -4.34
C ASP A 271 -1.62 16.19 -3.75
N GLY A 272 -2.25 15.29 -4.52
CA GLY A 272 -3.47 14.59 -4.12
C GLY A 272 -3.25 13.53 -3.05
N ALA A 273 -2.08 12.89 -3.00
CA ALA A 273 -1.76 11.79 -2.10
C ALA A 273 -1.06 12.24 -0.81
N PHE A 274 -0.53 13.46 -0.76
CA PHE A 274 0.16 13.97 0.42
C PHE A 274 -0.82 14.25 1.57
N ASN A 275 -0.58 13.66 2.74
CA ASN A 275 -1.46 13.73 3.92
C ASN A 275 -1.15 14.91 4.86
N GLY A 276 -0.60 16.01 4.33
CA GLY A 276 -0.33 17.24 5.08
C GLY A 276 -0.62 18.49 4.24
N ASP A 277 -0.48 19.66 4.86
CA ASP A 277 -0.69 20.98 4.26
C ASP A 277 0.60 21.78 4.08
N ASN A 278 1.74 21.24 4.55
CA ASN A 278 3.06 21.84 4.41
C ASN A 278 4.12 20.77 4.14
N TYR A 279 5.08 21.11 3.29
CA TYR A 279 6.30 20.34 3.09
C TYR A 279 7.50 21.28 2.98
N ASP A 280 8.37 21.22 3.99
CA ASP A 280 9.62 22.00 4.04
C ASP A 280 9.39 23.50 3.81
N GLY A 281 8.42 24.05 4.55
CA GLY A 281 8.06 25.47 4.50
C GLY A 281 7.11 25.86 3.36
N ILE A 282 6.86 24.98 2.39
CA ILE A 282 5.95 25.25 1.27
C ILE A 282 4.56 24.67 1.55
N ARG A 283 3.51 25.46 1.30
CA ARG A 283 2.13 24.99 1.39
C ARG A 283 1.84 23.91 0.33
N VAL A 284 1.24 22.81 0.77
CA VAL A 284 0.76 21.72 -0.08
C VAL A 284 -0.76 21.78 -0.16
N ILE A 285 -1.30 21.75 -1.37
CA ILE A 285 -2.75 21.78 -1.62
C ILE A 285 -3.19 20.57 -2.43
N LYS A 286 -4.48 20.23 -2.31
CA LYS A 286 -5.13 19.28 -3.19
C LYS A 286 -5.40 19.91 -4.56
N PRO A 287 -5.40 19.14 -5.66
CA PRO A 287 -5.58 19.67 -7.02
C PRO A 287 -6.82 20.58 -7.18
N GLN A 288 -7.95 20.23 -6.57
CA GLN A 288 -9.19 21.01 -6.65
C GLN A 288 -9.08 22.42 -6.06
N ASN A 289 -8.15 22.65 -5.14
CA ASN A 289 -7.98 23.93 -4.45
C ASN A 289 -7.10 24.91 -5.26
N ILE A 290 -6.60 24.52 -6.44
CA ILE A 290 -5.79 25.40 -7.29
C ILE A 290 -6.60 26.59 -7.85
N THR A 291 -7.93 26.45 -7.93
CA THR A 291 -8.85 27.44 -8.51
C THR A 291 -8.80 28.80 -7.81
N THR A 292 -8.40 28.84 -6.53
CA THR A 292 -8.28 30.08 -5.74
C THR A 292 -6.86 30.65 -5.74
N GLU A 293 -5.92 30.03 -6.45
CA GLU A 293 -4.51 30.36 -6.38
C GLU A 293 -4.04 31.11 -7.64
N LYS A 294 -3.32 32.21 -7.43
CA LYS A 294 -2.64 32.89 -8.54
C LYS A 294 -1.34 32.14 -8.87
N ILE A 295 -1.35 31.33 -9.92
CA ILE A 295 -0.22 30.53 -10.41
C ILE A 295 0.03 30.84 -11.90
N ASP A 296 1.29 31.09 -12.24
CA ASP A 296 1.72 31.41 -13.60
C ASP A 296 2.20 30.16 -14.34
N LEU A 297 2.88 29.26 -13.62
CA LEU A 297 3.45 28.02 -14.14
C LEU A 297 3.22 26.86 -13.18
N ILE A 298 2.84 25.71 -13.71
CA ILE A 298 2.82 24.42 -13.02
C ILE A 298 3.82 23.49 -13.71
N VAL A 299 4.81 23.03 -12.95
CA VAL A 299 5.75 21.99 -13.39
C VAL A 299 5.25 20.63 -12.90
N VAL A 300 4.89 19.75 -13.82
CA VAL A 300 4.39 18.41 -13.52
C VAL A 300 5.56 17.43 -13.47
N THR A 301 5.82 16.90 -12.28
CA THR A 301 6.94 15.98 -12.03
C THR A 301 6.64 14.51 -12.35
N PRO A 302 5.41 13.97 -12.20
CA PRO A 302 5.07 12.64 -12.70
C PRO A 302 4.74 12.71 -14.21
N THR A 303 5.75 12.53 -15.06
CA THR A 303 5.60 12.72 -16.51
C THR A 303 4.83 11.60 -17.21
N TYR A 304 4.81 10.39 -16.66
CA TYR A 304 4.08 9.24 -17.21
C TYR A 304 2.56 9.47 -17.34
N HIS A 305 1.98 10.32 -16.48
CA HIS A 305 0.55 10.71 -16.53
C HIS A 305 0.36 12.17 -16.96
N PHE A 306 1.35 12.77 -17.62
CA PHE A 306 1.38 14.20 -17.88
C PHE A 306 0.12 14.72 -18.58
N GLU A 307 -0.29 14.09 -19.69
CA GLU A 307 -1.44 14.56 -20.47
C GLU A 307 -2.75 14.47 -19.69
N GLU A 308 -2.93 13.43 -18.87
CA GLU A 308 -4.11 13.28 -18.01
C GLU A 308 -4.13 14.36 -16.91
N ILE A 309 -2.99 14.57 -16.25
CA ILE A 309 -2.84 15.60 -15.22
C ILE A 309 -3.07 16.99 -15.82
N LYS A 310 -2.47 17.28 -16.97
CA LYS A 310 -2.62 18.53 -17.70
C LYS A 310 -4.08 18.78 -18.09
N ALA A 311 -4.77 17.77 -18.63
CA ALA A 311 -6.19 17.86 -18.95
C ALA A 311 -7.06 18.14 -17.72
N LYS A 312 -6.76 17.55 -16.56
CA LYS A 312 -7.46 17.83 -15.30
C LYS A 312 -7.19 19.25 -14.80
N LEU A 313 -5.93 19.68 -14.78
CA LEU A 313 -5.54 21.00 -14.31
C LEU A 313 -6.05 22.13 -15.22
N ASN A 314 -6.07 21.94 -16.54
CA ASN A 314 -6.64 22.92 -17.48
C ASN A 314 -8.12 23.23 -17.24
N LYS A 315 -8.86 22.34 -16.55
CA LYS A 315 -10.25 22.60 -16.14
C LYS A 315 -10.34 23.49 -14.89
N LEU A 316 -9.24 23.65 -14.17
CA LEU A 316 -9.18 24.28 -12.85
C LEU A 316 -8.34 25.57 -12.82
N THR A 317 -7.42 25.75 -13.77
CA THR A 317 -6.53 26.90 -13.82
C THR A 317 -6.12 27.24 -15.25
N ASN A 318 -5.77 28.51 -15.47
CA ASN A 318 -5.23 29.01 -16.73
C ASN A 318 -3.69 29.10 -16.71
N ALA A 319 -3.03 28.59 -15.67
CA ALA A 319 -1.57 28.58 -15.57
C ALA A 319 -0.96 27.81 -16.75
N LYS A 320 0.25 28.19 -17.15
CA LYS A 320 1.02 27.37 -18.10
C LYS A 320 1.37 26.05 -17.42
N ILE A 321 1.18 24.92 -18.11
CA ILE A 321 1.49 23.59 -17.57
C ILE A 321 2.54 22.93 -18.46
N ILE A 322 3.67 22.57 -17.86
CA ILE A 322 4.77 21.88 -18.54
C ILE A 322 5.14 20.59 -17.81
N SER A 323 5.64 19.62 -18.55
CA SER A 323 6.28 18.43 -18.01
C SER A 323 7.67 18.77 -17.49
N LEU A 324 8.14 18.06 -16.47
CA LEU A 324 9.54 18.11 -16.04
C LEU A 324 10.51 17.80 -17.20
N GLU A 325 10.07 16.99 -18.17
CA GLU A 325 10.86 16.64 -19.35
C GLU A 325 11.18 17.84 -20.24
N GLU A 326 10.29 18.83 -20.29
CA GLU A 326 10.45 20.05 -21.12
C GLU A 326 11.51 21.00 -20.55
N ILE A 327 12.04 20.71 -19.37
CA ILE A 327 13.06 21.51 -18.68
C ILE A 327 14.47 21.03 -19.03
N PHE A 328 14.62 19.76 -19.46
CA PHE A 328 15.89 19.18 -19.92
C PHE A 328 16.15 19.43 -21.41
#